data_AF-A0A535T8R6-F1
#
_entry.id   AF-A0A535T8R6-F1
#
_cell.length_a   1.000
_cell.length_b   1.000
_cell.length_c   1.000
_cell.angle_alpha   90.00
_cell.angle_beta   90.00
_cell.angle_gamma   90.00
#
_symmetry.space_group_name_H-M   'P 1'
#
loop_
_entity.id
_entity.type
_entity.pdbx_description
1 polymer ?
#
loop_
_entity_poly.entity_id
_entity_poly.type
_entity_poly.pdbx_seq_one_letter_code
_entity_poly.pdbx_strand_id
1 'polypeptide(L)'
;RGLSGTVGTPDYMSPEQLRGERGAAGSDIYAVGMMLYEMLSGHTPFEGENVFAVMNQHVSQDPPSILKFNPDLSPELATVVMRAIRRDPSKRYTSIEEMAHDLRNLDEVKPVPYRPDKERPGGRYRRAVYLILVIIAICLVIIAFGVLAQLVHGVPR
;
A
#
# COMPACT_ATOMS: atom_id res chain seq x y z
N ARG A 1 -20.80 -19.13 -1.01
CA ARG A 1 -21.99 -18.26 -1.24
C ARG A 1 -21.62 -16.89 -0.68
N GLY A 2 -21.03 -15.94 -1.41
CA GLY A 2 -21.44 -15.41 -2.70
C GLY A 2 -21.96 -13.99 -2.48
N LEU A 3 -21.08 -13.06 -2.10
CA LEU A 3 -21.43 -11.64 -1.97
C LEU A 3 -21.25 -10.98 -3.34
N SER A 4 -22.37 -10.85 -4.04
CA SER A 4 -22.69 -9.78 -4.99
C SER A 4 -21.66 -9.48 -6.10
N GLY A 5 -21.70 -10.26 -7.18
CA GLY A 5 -21.86 -9.84 -8.58
C GLY A 5 -21.12 -8.65 -9.21
N THR A 6 -20.18 -7.96 -8.56
CA THR A 6 -19.46 -6.81 -9.16
C THR A 6 -18.05 -6.62 -8.62
N VAL A 7 -17.70 -7.19 -7.47
CA VAL A 7 -16.32 -7.25 -6.99
C VAL A 7 -15.74 -8.55 -7.55
N GLY A 8 -14.71 -8.49 -8.40
CA GLY A 8 -13.98 -9.68 -8.86
C GLY A 8 -13.38 -10.49 -7.69
N THR A 9 -12.50 -11.46 -7.98
CA THR A 9 -11.82 -12.21 -6.92
C THR A 9 -10.85 -11.28 -6.17
N PRO A 10 -11.14 -10.87 -4.91
CA PRO A 10 -10.37 -9.85 -4.19
C PRO A 10 -8.92 -10.25 -3.97
N ASP A 11 -8.65 -11.56 -3.98
CA ASP A 11 -7.35 -12.18 -3.72
C ASP A 11 -6.26 -11.77 -4.72
N TYR A 12 -6.63 -11.22 -5.89
CA TYR A 12 -5.66 -10.75 -6.91
C TYR A 12 -5.74 -9.25 -7.19
N MET A 13 -6.63 -8.53 -6.50
CA MET A 13 -6.80 -7.10 -6.73
C MET A 13 -5.63 -6.31 -6.13
N SER A 14 -5.14 -5.33 -6.90
CA SER A 14 -4.08 -4.46 -6.42
C SER A 14 -4.58 -3.46 -5.36
N PRO A 15 -3.70 -2.99 -4.45
CA PRO A 15 -4.05 -2.01 -3.43
C PRO A 15 -4.70 -0.73 -3.98
N GLU A 16 -4.25 -0.26 -5.15
CA GLU A 16 -4.78 0.92 -5.82
C GLU A 16 -6.19 0.70 -6.40
N GLN A 17 -6.47 -0.48 -6.97
CA GLN A 17 -7.82 -0.84 -7.42
C GLN A 17 -8.80 -0.89 -6.25
N LEU A 18 -8.37 -1.46 -5.12
CA LEU A 18 -9.17 -1.55 -3.89
C LEU A 18 -9.44 -0.16 -3.25
N ARG A 19 -8.60 0.84 -3.55
CA ARG A 19 -8.82 2.25 -3.16
C ARG A 19 -9.70 3.02 -4.16
N GLY A 20 -10.06 2.42 -5.29
CA GLY A 20 -10.79 3.08 -6.38
C GLY A 20 -9.91 4.05 -7.18
N GLU A 21 -8.60 3.90 -7.13
CA GLU A 21 -7.67 4.65 -7.98
C GLU A 21 -7.70 4.06 -9.41
N ARG A 22 -7.36 4.86 -10.43
CA ARG A 22 -7.27 4.34 -11.80
C ARG A 22 -6.17 3.26 -11.85
N GLY A 23 -6.58 2.01 -12.08
CA GLY A 23 -5.67 0.90 -12.31
C GLY A 23 -4.74 1.22 -13.49
N ALA A 24 -3.44 1.09 -13.27
CA ALA A 24 -2.41 1.30 -14.27
C ALA A 24 -1.75 -0.04 -14.61
N ALA A 25 -0.75 -0.04 -15.50
CA ALA A 25 0.03 -1.24 -15.84
C ALA A 25 0.60 -1.98 -14.59
N GLY A 26 0.86 -1.25 -13.50
CA GLY A 26 1.30 -1.83 -12.23
C GLY A 26 0.27 -2.74 -11.55
N SER A 27 -1.02 -2.57 -11.82
CA SER A 27 -2.09 -3.40 -11.24
C SER A 27 -2.10 -4.80 -11.87
N ASP A 28 -1.86 -4.91 -13.17
CA ASP A 28 -1.76 -6.21 -13.87
C ASP A 28 -0.50 -6.97 -13.41
N ILE A 29 0.62 -6.27 -13.25
CA ILE A 29 1.87 -6.84 -12.69
C ILE A 29 1.63 -7.40 -11.30
N TYR A 30 0.86 -6.69 -10.46
CA TYR A 30 0.50 -7.16 -9.13
C TYR A 30 -0.33 -8.45 -9.20
N ALA A 31 -1.38 -8.47 -10.02
CA ALA A 31 -2.24 -9.64 -10.17
C ALA A 31 -1.46 -10.88 -10.66
N VAL A 32 -0.56 -10.70 -11.65
CA VAL A 32 0.34 -11.76 -12.12
C VAL A 32 1.27 -12.23 -11.00
N GLY A 33 1.86 -11.30 -10.24
CA GLY A 33 2.69 -11.63 -9.09
C GLY A 33 1.94 -12.44 -8.04
N MET A 34 0.67 -12.10 -7.77
CA MET A 34 -0.18 -12.82 -6.81
C MET A 34 -0.50 -14.24 -7.29
N MET A 35 -0.81 -14.41 -8.58
CA MET A 35 -1.00 -15.75 -9.18
C MET A 35 0.28 -16.59 -9.09
N LEU A 36 1.45 -16.00 -9.40
CA LEU A 36 2.74 -16.71 -9.26
C LEU A 36 3.00 -17.08 -7.80
N TYR A 37 2.71 -16.18 -6.86
CA TYR A 37 2.85 -16.46 -5.44
C TYR A 37 2.04 -17.69 -5.02
N GLU A 38 0.77 -17.73 -5.41
CA GLU A 38 -0.12 -18.84 -5.09
C GLU A 38 0.30 -20.13 -5.77
N MET A 39 0.64 -20.11 -7.06
CA MET A 39 1.09 -21.32 -7.77
C MET A 39 2.37 -21.91 -7.19
N LEU A 40 3.29 -21.07 -6.72
CA LEU A 40 4.59 -21.50 -6.20
C LEU A 40 4.57 -21.86 -4.71
N SER A 41 3.61 -21.36 -3.95
CA SER A 41 3.51 -21.62 -2.51
C SER A 41 2.30 -22.46 -2.09
N GLY A 42 1.31 -22.61 -2.97
CA GLY A 42 0.00 -23.19 -2.66
C GLY A 42 -0.89 -22.31 -1.77
N HIS A 43 -0.47 -21.07 -1.47
CA HIS A 43 -1.16 -20.17 -0.55
C HIS A 43 -1.30 -18.78 -1.16
N THR A 44 -2.39 -18.08 -0.87
CA THR A 44 -2.46 -16.63 -1.07
C THR A 44 -1.75 -15.94 0.10
N PRO A 45 -1.12 -14.77 -0.09
CA PRO A 45 -0.40 -14.07 0.98
C PRO A 45 -1.34 -13.45 2.03
N PHE A 46 -2.63 -13.32 1.71
CA PHE A 46 -3.63 -12.67 2.54
C PHE A 46 -4.86 -13.57 2.68
N GLU A 47 -5.20 -13.88 3.92
CA GLU A 47 -6.37 -14.68 4.29
C GLU A 47 -7.13 -13.96 5.40
N GLY A 48 -8.46 -14.03 5.36
CA GLY A 48 -9.31 -13.38 6.35
C GLY A 48 -10.70 -14.00 6.44
N GLU A 49 -11.37 -13.76 7.57
CA GLU A 49 -12.71 -14.32 7.85
C GLU A 49 -13.80 -13.84 6.89
N ASN A 50 -13.53 -12.74 6.16
CA ASN A 50 -14.42 -12.22 5.14
C ASN A 50 -13.65 -11.41 4.09
N VAL A 51 -14.32 -11.14 2.96
CA VAL A 51 -13.76 -10.42 1.81
C VAL A 51 -13.21 -9.03 2.20
N PHE A 52 -13.88 -8.29 3.08
CA PHE A 52 -13.39 -6.96 3.49
C PHE A 52 -12.09 -7.04 4.29
N ALA A 53 -11.90 -8.08 5.08
CA ALA A 53 -10.65 -8.31 5.80
C ALA A 53 -9.49 -8.54 4.82
N VAL A 54 -9.70 -9.37 3.79
CA VAL A 54 -8.71 -9.62 2.72
C VAL A 54 -8.40 -8.33 1.95
N MET A 55 -9.43 -7.62 1.47
CA MET A 55 -9.26 -6.34 0.77
C MET A 55 -8.47 -5.33 1.63
N ASN A 56 -8.74 -5.26 2.93
CA ASN A 56 -8.00 -4.39 3.83
C ASN A 56 -6.53 -4.83 3.96
N GLN A 57 -6.24 -6.13 4.05
CA GLN A 57 -4.88 -6.65 4.09
C GLN A 57 -4.06 -6.24 2.86
N HIS A 58 -4.60 -6.38 1.66
CA HIS A 58 -3.93 -5.87 0.44
C HIS A 58 -3.59 -4.38 0.54
N VAL A 59 -4.50 -3.58 1.11
CA VAL A 59 -4.32 -2.12 1.21
C VAL A 59 -3.36 -1.70 2.33
N SER A 60 -3.33 -2.44 3.44
CA SER A 60 -2.69 -2.00 4.69
C SER A 60 -1.49 -2.85 5.11
N GLN A 61 -1.31 -4.04 4.58
CA GLN A 61 -0.24 -4.97 4.95
C GLN A 61 0.65 -5.27 3.75
N ASP A 62 1.90 -5.62 4.01
CA ASP A 62 2.78 -6.15 2.97
C ASP A 62 2.71 -7.68 2.99
N PRO A 63 2.81 -8.33 1.81
CA PRO A 63 2.73 -9.78 1.75
C PRO A 63 3.89 -10.43 2.50
N PRO A 64 3.68 -11.55 3.22
CA PRO A 64 4.78 -12.34 3.77
C PRO A 64 5.69 -12.87 2.66
N SER A 65 6.98 -13.03 2.96
CA SER A 65 7.94 -13.65 2.03
C SER A 65 7.43 -15.02 1.57
N ILE A 66 7.43 -15.27 0.27
CA ILE A 66 7.04 -16.56 -0.31
C ILE A 66 7.90 -17.72 0.22
N LEU A 67 9.17 -17.43 0.54
CA LEU A 67 10.11 -18.41 1.13
C LEU A 67 9.67 -18.90 2.52
N LYS A 68 8.71 -18.22 3.18
CA LYS A 68 8.10 -18.71 4.41
C LYS A 68 7.26 -19.97 4.16
N PHE A 69 6.62 -20.06 3.00
CA PHE A 69 5.72 -21.15 2.64
C PHE A 69 6.38 -22.18 1.72
N ASN A 70 7.32 -21.74 0.87
CA ASN A 70 8.15 -22.61 0.05
C ASN A 70 9.65 -22.27 0.20
N PRO A 71 10.33 -22.82 1.22
CA PRO A 71 11.76 -22.58 1.46
C PRO A 71 12.70 -23.10 0.37
N ASP A 72 12.24 -24.06 -0.44
CA ASP A 72 13.03 -24.68 -1.51
C ASP A 72 13.01 -23.87 -2.82
N LEU A 73 12.18 -22.81 -2.88
CA LEU A 73 12.11 -21.93 -4.04
C LEU A 73 13.43 -21.15 -4.20
N SER A 74 13.89 -20.98 -5.44
CA SER A 74 15.11 -20.23 -5.69
C SER A 74 14.98 -18.77 -5.21
N PRO A 75 16.01 -18.21 -4.54
CA PRO A 75 15.99 -16.82 -4.07
C PRO A 75 15.76 -15.77 -5.17
N GLU A 76 16.21 -16.07 -6.39
CA GLU A 76 16.04 -15.25 -7.59
C GLU A 76 14.56 -15.17 -7.97
N LEU A 77 13.87 -16.31 -8.07
CA LEU A 77 12.45 -16.35 -8.40
C LEU A 77 11.61 -15.72 -7.29
N ALA A 78 11.96 -15.98 -6.03
CA ALA A 78 11.34 -15.30 -4.90
C ALA A 78 11.49 -13.77 -5.01
N THR A 79 12.67 -13.28 -5.43
CA THR A 79 12.91 -11.83 -5.62
C THR A 79 11.98 -11.24 -6.67
N VAL A 80 11.81 -11.91 -7.82
CA VAL A 80 10.91 -11.46 -8.90
C VAL A 80 9.45 -11.40 -8.41
N VAL A 81 8.96 -12.49 -7.82
CA VAL A 81 7.57 -12.58 -7.34
C VAL A 81 7.30 -11.52 -6.26
N MET A 82 8.18 -11.43 -5.27
CA MET A 82 8.02 -10.48 -4.17
C MET A 82 8.15 -9.01 -4.60
N ARG A 83 8.88 -8.72 -5.69
CA ARG A 83 8.92 -7.38 -6.31
C ARG A 83 7.61 -7.04 -7.01
N ALA A 84 7.02 -7.99 -7.75
CA ALA A 84 5.78 -7.78 -8.47
C ALA A 84 4.59 -7.47 -7.53
N ILE A 85 4.54 -8.10 -6.35
CA ILE A 85 3.44 -7.93 -5.38
C ILE A 85 3.70 -6.84 -4.33
N ARG A 86 4.64 -5.93 -4.56
CA ARG A 86 4.87 -4.78 -3.66
C ARG A 86 3.59 -3.98 -3.49
N ARG A 87 3.27 -3.57 -2.27
CA ARG A 87 2.09 -2.73 -2.01
C ARG A 87 2.21 -1.38 -2.70
N ASP A 88 3.40 -0.78 -2.67
CA ASP A 88 3.71 0.48 -3.36
C ASP A 88 3.97 0.26 -4.86
N PRO A 89 3.13 0.77 -5.78
CA PRO A 89 3.29 0.54 -7.22
C PRO A 89 4.64 1.01 -7.77
N SER A 90 5.23 2.07 -7.18
CA SER A 90 6.53 2.58 -7.63
C SER A 90 7.72 1.67 -7.30
N LYS A 91 7.50 0.60 -6.52
CA LYS A 91 8.52 -0.40 -6.18
C LYS A 91 8.35 -1.71 -6.96
N ARG A 92 7.31 -1.81 -7.79
CA ARG A 92 7.09 -2.95 -8.68
C ARG A 92 7.98 -2.82 -9.93
N TYR A 93 7.78 -3.74 -10.86
CA TYR A 93 8.27 -3.60 -12.22
C TYR A 93 7.58 -2.40 -12.91
N THR A 94 8.32 -1.70 -13.77
CA THR A 94 7.80 -0.55 -14.52
C THR A 94 6.88 -1.00 -15.65
N SER A 95 7.15 -2.18 -16.21
CA SER A 95 6.36 -2.80 -17.26
C SER A 95 6.36 -4.33 -17.14
N ILE A 96 5.43 -4.98 -17.83
CA ILE A 96 5.33 -6.44 -17.82
C ILE A 96 6.49 -7.08 -18.58
N GLU A 97 7.07 -6.39 -19.56
CA GLU A 97 8.25 -6.82 -20.31
C GLU A 97 9.48 -6.89 -19.41
N GLU A 98 9.66 -5.93 -18.48
CA GLU A 98 10.73 -5.96 -17.49
C GLU A 98 10.59 -7.19 -16.57
N MET A 99 9.38 -7.47 -16.11
CA MET A 99 9.11 -8.68 -15.31
C MET A 99 9.35 -9.97 -16.10
N ALA A 100 8.91 -10.02 -17.35
CA ALA A 100 9.08 -11.18 -18.21
C ALA A 100 10.55 -11.43 -18.57
N HIS A 101 11.36 -10.37 -18.67
CA HIS A 101 12.81 -10.49 -18.84
C HIS A 101 13.45 -11.20 -17.64
N ASP A 102 13.17 -10.74 -16.42
CA ASP A 102 13.73 -11.35 -15.21
C ASP A 102 13.27 -12.81 -15.02
N LEU A 103 12.00 -13.11 -15.35
CA LEU A 103 11.49 -14.48 -15.30
C LEU A 103 12.18 -15.44 -16.28
N ARG A 104 12.69 -14.94 -17.42
CA ARG A 104 13.40 -15.74 -18.43
C ARG A 104 14.90 -15.86 -18.14
N ASN A 105 15.47 -14.87 -17.46
CA ASN A 105 16.91 -14.77 -17.17
C ASN A 105 17.15 -14.73 -15.66
N LEU A 106 16.65 -15.74 -14.94
CA LEU A 106 16.73 -15.77 -13.47
C LEU A 106 18.18 -15.73 -12.94
N ASP A 107 19.15 -16.22 -13.70
CA ASP A 107 20.57 -16.18 -13.40
C ASP A 107 21.16 -14.76 -13.36
N GLU A 108 20.51 -13.80 -14.02
CA GLU A 108 20.87 -12.38 -13.96
C GLU A 108 20.23 -11.65 -12.76
N VAL A 109 19.18 -12.23 -12.17
CA VAL A 109 18.47 -11.64 -11.04
C VAL A 109 19.33 -11.80 -9.79
N LYS A 110 19.70 -10.68 -9.16
CA LYS A 110 20.39 -10.70 -7.87
C LYS A 110 19.39 -10.97 -6.76
N PRO A 111 19.54 -12.03 -5.95
CA PRO A 111 18.68 -12.24 -4.79
C PRO A 111 18.70 -11.04 -3.84
N VAL A 112 17.52 -10.50 -3.56
CA VAL A 112 17.37 -9.41 -2.60
C VAL A 112 16.50 -9.91 -1.44
N PRO A 113 17.01 -9.87 -0.18
CA PRO A 113 16.19 -10.22 0.97
C PRO A 113 14.90 -9.39 0.99
N TYR A 114 13.77 -10.07 1.04
CA TYR A 114 12.48 -9.39 1.09
C TYR A 114 12.35 -8.57 2.37
N ARG A 115 12.09 -7.27 2.19
CA ARG A 115 11.85 -6.32 3.28
C ARG A 115 10.51 -5.66 3.04
N PRO A 116 9.53 -5.73 3.96
CA PRO A 116 8.26 -5.02 3.85
C PRO A 116 8.42 -3.52 3.55
N ASP A 117 7.44 -2.93 2.89
CA ASP A 117 7.39 -1.50 2.66
C ASP A 117 7.11 -0.79 3.98
N LYS A 118 7.96 0.18 4.36
CA LYS A 118 7.68 1.04 5.51
C LYS A 118 6.28 1.63 5.37
N GLU A 119 5.48 1.56 6.43
CA GLU A 119 4.18 2.21 6.48
C GLU A 119 4.35 3.69 6.13
N ARG A 120 3.80 4.10 4.98
CA ARG A 120 3.70 5.52 4.67
C ARG A 120 2.52 6.05 5.49
N PRO A 121 2.69 7.08 6.34
CA PRO A 121 1.56 7.70 7.01
C PRO A 121 0.55 8.13 5.94
N GLY A 122 -0.64 7.51 5.96
CA GLY A 122 -1.61 7.63 4.88
C GLY A 122 -2.03 9.08 4.62
N GLY A 123 -2.65 9.35 3.47
CA GLY A 123 -3.16 10.68 3.15
C GLY A 123 -4.11 11.25 4.21
N ARG A 124 -4.82 10.39 4.95
CA ARG A 124 -5.63 10.75 6.13
C ARG A 124 -4.81 11.38 7.25
N TYR A 125 -3.62 10.86 7.54
CA TYR A 125 -2.71 11.43 8.54
C TYR A 125 -2.27 12.84 8.12
N ARG A 126 -1.86 13.01 6.85
CA ARG A 126 -1.49 14.33 6.31
C ARG A 126 -2.65 15.33 6.38
N ARG A 127 -3.87 14.89 6.04
CA ARG A 127 -5.10 15.70 6.16
C ARG A 127 -5.41 16.05 7.62
N ALA A 128 -5.29 15.10 8.54
CA ALA A 128 -5.52 15.33 9.97
C ALA A 128 -4.51 16.33 10.53
N VAL A 129 -3.22 16.17 10.23
CA VAL A 129 -2.16 17.13 10.61
C VAL A 129 -2.47 18.51 10.06
N TYR A 130 -2.86 18.61 8.78
CA TYR A 130 -3.24 19.89 8.18
C TYR A 130 -4.43 20.54 8.91
N LEU A 131 -5.49 19.77 9.19
CA LEU A 131 -6.65 20.28 9.93
C LEU A 131 -6.28 20.73 11.34
N ILE A 132 -5.42 20.00 12.05
CA ILE A 132 -4.92 20.39 13.38
C ILE A 132 -4.15 21.72 13.30
N LEU A 133 -3.27 21.88 12.33
CA LEU A 133 -2.52 23.12 12.12
C LEU A 133 -3.44 24.31 11.83
N VAL A 134 -4.48 24.10 11.01
CA VAL A 134 -5.50 25.12 10.73
C VAL A 134 -6.25 25.53 11.99
N ILE A 135 -6.67 24.56 12.81
CA ILE A 135 -7.35 24.84 14.09
C ILE A 135 -6.44 25.63 15.03
N ILE A 136 -5.17 25.25 15.16
CA ILE A 136 -4.19 25.97 15.99
C ILE A 136 -4.03 27.41 15.50
N ALA A 137 -3.91 27.63 14.19
CA ALA A 137 -3.79 28.97 13.61
C ALA A 137 -5.03 29.82 13.91
N ILE A 138 -6.23 29.27 13.79
CA ILE A 138 -7.49 29.97 14.13
C ILE A 138 -7.52 30.34 15.61
N CYS A 139 -7.17 29.42 16.51
CA CYS A 139 -7.11 29.69 17.94
C CYS A 139 -6.12 30.82 18.27
N LEU A 140 -4.94 30.84 17.65
CA LEU A 140 -3.95 31.90 17.84
C LEU A 140 -4.48 33.27 17.38
N VAL A 141 -5.20 33.33 16.25
CA VAL A 141 -5.83 34.56 15.76
C VAL A 141 -6.89 35.07 16.73
N ILE A 142 -7.74 34.18 17.25
CA ILE A 142 -8.77 34.52 18.23
C ILE A 142 -8.13 35.05 19.53
N ILE A 143 -7.09 34.38 20.03
CA ILE A 143 -6.36 34.81 21.23
C ILE A 143 -5.72 36.18 21.00
N ALA A 144 -5.03 36.37 19.87
CA ALA A 144 -4.39 37.65 19.54
C ALA A 144 -5.42 38.80 19.45
N PHE A 145 -6.58 38.54 18.85
CA PHE A 145 -7.67 39.52 18.79
C PHE A 145 -8.23 39.84 20.18
N GLY A 146 -8.42 38.84 21.04
CA GLY A 146 -8.86 39.02 22.41
C GLY A 146 -7.89 39.86 23.25
N VAL A 147 -6.59 39.59 23.13
CA VAL A 147 -5.53 40.37 23.79
C VAL A 147 -5.51 41.82 23.27
N LEU A 148 -5.65 42.01 21.94
CA LEU A 148 -5.69 43.34 21.34
C LEU A 148 -6.91 44.14 21.84
N ALA A 149 -8.08 43.53 21.92
CA ALA A 149 -9.28 44.17 22.44
C ALA A 149 -9.12 44.59 23.91
N GLN A 150 -8.50 43.73 24.74
CA GLN A 150 -8.19 44.08 26.14
C GLN A 150 -7.23 45.26 26.24
N LEU A 151 -6.20 45.34 25.38
CA LEU A 151 -5.26 46.46 25.38
C LEU A 151 -5.92 47.78 24.96
N VAL A 152 -6.84 47.76 23.99
CA VAL A 152 -7.56 48.97 23.54
C VAL A 152 -8.56 49.47 24.59
N HIS A 153 -9.28 48.56 25.26
CA HIS A 153 -10.28 48.92 26.27
C HIS A 153 -9.69 49.15 27.68
N GLY A 154 -8.51 48.63 27.95
CA GLY A 154 -7.82 48.70 29.24
C GLY A 154 -6.98 49.94 29.47
N VAL A 155 -6.93 50.90 28.53
CA VAL A 155 -6.29 52.21 28.77
C VAL A 155 -7.25 53.06 29.61
N PRO A 156 -6.99 53.29 30.91
CA PRO A 156 -7.81 54.19 31.70
C PRO A 156 -7.66 55.61 31.14
N ARG A 157 -8.79 56.27 30.87
CA ARG A 157 -8.85 57.68 30.46
C ARG A 157 -8.47 58.60 31.62
#